data_AF-A0A285UP30-F1
#
_entry.id   AF-A0A285UP30-F1
#
_cell.length_a   1.000
_cell.length_b   1.000
_cell.length_c   1.000
_cell.angle_alpha   90.00
_cell.angle_beta   90.00
_cell.angle_gamma   90.00
#
_symmetry.space_group_name_H-M   'P 1'
#
loop_
_entity.id
_entity.type
_entity.pdbx_description
1 polymer ?
#
loop_
_entity_poly.entity_id
_entity_poly.type
_entity_poly.pdbx_seq_one_letter_code
_entity_poly.pdbx_strand_id
1 'polypeptide(L)'
;MKRLIFTLVVLLMIGGVYYADRQSEEGLWEDIKYVVLPDPMASNTYDEGECTYHVFELVKGDANMIEKSWGDAEHWAKRAEADGYTVDRVPEEGAILQTSRGEIGHVAYVTSVTEDSIEISEMNYYEPYEVTERTVEAENINDYHYIHPKENPRPKDTVS
;
A
#
# COMPACT_ATOMS: atom_id res chain seq x y z
N MET A 1 -2.07 -31.07 43.75
CA MET A 1 -3.41 -30.80 43.16
C MET A 1 -3.46 -29.48 42.39
N LYS A 2 -3.20 -28.31 43.00
CA LYS A 2 -3.25 -27.00 42.30
C LYS A 2 -2.33 -26.89 41.06
N ARG A 3 -1.11 -27.44 41.14
CA ARG A 3 -0.16 -27.46 40.00
C ARG A 3 -0.67 -28.32 38.83
N LEU A 4 -1.35 -29.43 39.11
CA LEU A 4 -1.86 -30.35 38.09
C LEU A 4 -3.07 -29.75 37.34
N ILE A 5 -3.95 -29.07 38.07
CA ILE A 5 -5.09 -28.34 37.50
C ILE A 5 -4.60 -27.21 36.61
N PHE A 6 -3.57 -26.47 37.05
CA PHE A 6 -2.98 -25.39 36.28
C PHE A 6 -2.39 -25.88 34.95
N THR A 7 -1.63 -26.99 34.95
CA THR A 7 -1.06 -27.56 33.72
C THR A 7 -2.15 -28.01 32.74
N LEU A 8 -3.25 -28.58 33.24
CA LEU A 8 -4.34 -29.08 32.40
C LEU A 8 -5.14 -27.95 31.74
N VAL A 9 -5.33 -26.83 32.46
CA VAL A 9 -5.94 -25.61 31.90
C VAL A 9 -5.07 -25.02 30.79
N VAL A 10 -3.75 -24.93 30.98
CA VAL A 10 -2.83 -24.41 29.95
C VAL A 10 -2.84 -25.30 28.70
N LEU A 11 -2.84 -26.63 28.85
CA LEU A 11 -2.92 -27.55 27.71
C LEU A 11 -4.24 -27.44 26.94
N LEU A 12 -5.36 -27.26 27.63
CA LEU A 12 -6.66 -27.02 27.00
C LEU A 12 -6.71 -25.69 26.25
N MET A 13 -6.11 -24.63 26.79
CA MET A 13 -5.99 -23.34 26.11
C MET A 13 -5.15 -23.45 24.83
N ILE A 14 -3.99 -24.10 24.91
CA ILE A 14 -3.12 -24.32 23.74
C ILE A 14 -3.83 -25.18 22.68
N GLY A 15 -4.50 -26.26 23.10
CA GLY A 15 -5.28 -27.11 22.20
C GLY A 15 -6.47 -26.39 21.58
N GLY A 16 -7.14 -25.50 22.33
CA GLY A 16 -8.24 -24.66 21.84
C GLY A 16 -7.78 -23.63 20.81
N VAL A 17 -6.66 -22.94 21.07
CA VAL A 17 -6.05 -22.02 20.10
C VAL A 17 -5.62 -22.76 18.85
N TYR A 18 -4.97 -23.92 18.97
CA TYR A 18 -4.58 -24.75 17.83
C TYR A 18 -5.79 -25.24 17.02
N TYR A 19 -6.88 -25.63 17.69
CA TYR A 19 -8.10 -26.07 17.01
C TYR A 19 -8.80 -24.93 16.28
N ALA A 20 -8.84 -23.75 16.87
CA ALA A 20 -9.44 -22.57 16.24
C ALA A 20 -8.59 -22.03 15.08
N ASP A 21 -7.26 -22.03 15.22
CA ASP A 21 -6.30 -21.65 14.17
C ASP A 21 -6.40 -22.56 12.93
N ARG A 22 -6.73 -23.85 13.14
CA ARG A 22 -6.94 -24.79 12.03
C ARG A 22 -8.27 -24.61 11.29
N GLN A 23 -9.20 -23.79 11.81
CA GLN A 23 -10.49 -23.51 11.17
C GLN A 23 -10.48 -22.21 10.34
N SER A 24 -9.56 -21.28 10.63
CA SER A 24 -9.35 -20.08 9.81
C SER A 24 -8.59 -20.43 8.53
N GLU A 25 -8.99 -19.84 7.39
CA GLU A 25 -8.35 -20.09 6.09
C GLU A 25 -6.89 -19.62 6.04
N GLU A 26 -6.55 -18.54 6.76
CA GLU A 26 -5.18 -17.99 6.83
C GLU A 26 -4.53 -18.07 8.22
N GLY A 27 -5.23 -18.60 9.22
CA GLY A 27 -4.78 -18.66 10.62
C GLY A 27 -5.36 -17.53 11.48
N LEU A 28 -5.64 -17.83 12.75
CA LEU A 28 -6.24 -16.89 13.72
C LEU A 28 -5.37 -15.65 13.93
N TRP A 29 -4.07 -15.79 13.68
CA TRP A 29 -3.09 -14.73 13.84
C TRP A 29 -3.20 -13.66 12.76
N GLU A 30 -3.49 -14.01 11.50
CA GLU A 30 -3.69 -13.01 10.45
C GLU A 30 -5.01 -12.26 10.65
N ASP A 31 -6.07 -12.94 11.09
CA ASP A 31 -7.36 -12.31 11.41
C ASP A 31 -7.25 -11.27 12.54
N ILE A 32 -6.46 -11.56 13.58
CA ILE A 32 -6.34 -10.68 14.77
C ILE A 32 -5.32 -9.56 14.55
N LYS A 33 -4.32 -9.78 13.68
CA LYS A 33 -3.27 -8.81 13.36
C LYS A 33 -3.83 -7.42 13.06
N TYR A 34 -4.94 -7.36 12.33
CA TYR A 34 -5.53 -6.10 11.88
C TYR A 34 -6.39 -5.37 12.93
N VAL A 35 -6.78 -6.08 14.00
CA VAL A 35 -7.43 -5.49 15.18
C VAL A 35 -6.39 -4.91 16.15
N VAL A 36 -5.19 -5.52 16.20
CA VAL A 36 -4.18 -5.20 17.21
C VAL A 36 -3.10 -4.25 16.68
N LEU A 37 -2.75 -4.31 15.40
CA LEU A 37 -1.70 -3.46 14.83
C LEU A 37 -2.21 -2.04 14.51
N PRO A 38 -1.34 -1.02 14.62
CA PRO A 38 -1.66 0.32 14.15
C PRO A 38 -1.91 0.29 12.63
N ASP A 39 -2.79 1.18 12.16
CA ASP A 39 -3.04 1.33 10.74
C ASP A 39 -1.73 1.73 10.01
N PRO A 40 -1.28 0.96 8.99
CA PRO A 40 -0.05 1.25 8.28
C PRO A 40 -0.08 2.65 7.63
N MET A 41 -1.26 3.12 7.21
CA MET A 41 -1.47 4.39 6.53
C MET A 41 -1.85 5.55 7.47
N ALA A 42 -1.84 5.33 8.80
CA ALA A 42 -2.29 6.32 9.79
C ALA A 42 -1.52 7.64 9.73
N SER A 43 -0.22 7.57 9.39
CA SER A 43 0.66 8.72 9.29
C SER A 43 1.43 8.67 7.97
N ASN A 44 1.47 9.78 7.25
CA ASN A 44 2.34 9.95 6.10
C ASN A 44 3.71 10.44 6.57
N THR A 45 4.78 9.86 6.04
CA THR A 45 6.17 10.22 6.39
C THR A 45 6.93 10.84 5.23
N TYR A 46 6.28 10.97 4.07
CA TYR A 46 6.82 11.73 2.95
C TYR A 46 6.66 13.22 3.21
N ASP A 47 7.49 14.04 2.58
CA ASP A 47 7.48 15.49 2.80
C ASP A 47 6.25 16.14 2.13
N GLU A 48 5.51 16.94 2.89
CA GLU A 48 4.35 17.67 2.38
C GLU A 48 4.74 18.55 1.18
N GLY A 49 3.87 18.57 0.16
CA GLY A 49 4.12 19.34 -1.04
C GLY A 49 4.84 18.57 -2.15
N GLU A 50 5.27 17.33 -1.89
CA GLU A 50 5.96 16.46 -2.86
C GLU A 50 5.04 15.42 -3.53
N CYS A 51 5.48 14.91 -4.69
CA CYS A 51 4.77 13.87 -5.44
C CYS A 51 4.48 12.62 -4.60
N THR A 52 5.46 12.18 -3.81
CA THR A 52 5.38 11.01 -2.92
C THR A 52 4.34 11.17 -1.82
N TYR A 53 4.22 12.38 -1.26
CA TYR A 53 3.23 12.68 -0.22
C TYR A 53 1.82 12.61 -0.77
N HIS A 54 1.59 13.24 -1.93
CA HIS A 54 0.28 13.26 -2.58
C HIS A 54 -0.19 11.86 -2.97
N VAL A 55 0.67 11.06 -3.58
CA VAL A 55 0.35 9.66 -3.95
C VAL A 55 0.01 8.83 -2.72
N PHE A 56 0.72 8.99 -1.60
CA PHE A 56 0.41 8.28 -0.37
C PHE A 56 -1.00 8.61 0.15
N GLU A 57 -1.40 9.88 0.14
CA GLU A 57 -2.75 10.29 0.58
C GLU A 57 -3.85 9.76 -0.34
N LEU A 58 -3.61 9.69 -1.66
CA LEU A 58 -4.58 9.10 -2.60
C LEU A 58 -4.75 7.60 -2.40
N VAL A 59 -3.63 6.85 -2.26
CA VAL A 59 -3.66 5.41 -1.94
C VAL A 59 -4.44 5.15 -0.64
N LYS A 60 -4.20 5.97 0.38
CA LYS A 60 -4.92 5.91 1.65
C LYS A 60 -6.42 6.19 1.47
N GLY A 61 -6.76 7.19 0.66
CA GLY A 61 -8.15 7.55 0.34
C GLY A 61 -8.93 6.40 -0.30
N ASP A 62 -8.26 5.58 -1.11
CA ASP A 62 -8.85 4.40 -1.76
C ASP A 62 -8.82 3.15 -0.87
N ALA A 63 -8.55 3.32 0.43
CA ALA A 63 -8.43 2.24 1.41
C ALA A 63 -7.40 1.16 1.02
N ASN A 64 -6.36 1.58 0.30
CA ASN A 64 -5.21 0.76 -0.03
C ASN A 64 -4.00 1.17 0.83
N MET A 65 -2.90 0.43 0.72
CA MET A 65 -1.67 0.69 1.46
C MET A 65 -0.41 0.58 0.61
N ILE A 66 0.55 1.43 0.92
CA ILE A 66 1.95 1.38 0.51
C ILE A 66 2.86 1.55 1.72
N GLU A 67 4.14 1.26 1.57
CA GLU A 67 5.10 1.49 2.64
C GLU A 67 5.50 2.96 2.75
N LYS A 68 5.99 3.30 3.94
CA LYS A 68 6.38 4.66 4.35
C LYS A 68 7.88 4.92 4.23
N SER A 69 8.64 3.88 3.91
CA SER A 69 10.11 3.86 3.93
C SER A 69 10.73 3.84 2.53
N TRP A 70 9.95 4.04 1.48
CA TRP A 70 10.47 4.01 0.12
C TRP A 70 11.25 5.26 -0.28
N GLY A 71 11.23 6.33 0.52
CA GLY A 71 12.03 7.53 0.31
C GLY A 71 11.73 8.20 -1.02
N ASP A 72 12.78 8.65 -1.71
CA ASP A 72 12.68 9.33 -3.01
C ASP A 72 12.04 8.45 -4.09
N ALA A 73 11.26 9.09 -4.97
CA ALA A 73 10.46 8.46 -6.01
C ALA A 73 11.26 7.51 -6.91
N GLU A 74 12.53 7.81 -7.22
CA GLU A 74 13.38 6.96 -8.05
C GLU A 74 13.61 5.54 -7.48
N HIS A 75 13.40 5.35 -6.18
CA HIS A 75 13.59 4.08 -5.50
C HIS A 75 12.32 3.26 -5.30
N TRP A 76 11.14 3.85 -5.54
CA TRP A 76 9.86 3.26 -5.17
C TRP A 76 9.63 1.90 -5.80
N ALA A 77 9.81 1.75 -7.13
CA ALA A 77 9.58 0.47 -7.81
C ALA A 77 10.44 -0.66 -7.21
N LYS A 78 11.74 -0.42 -7.03
CA LYS A 78 12.67 -1.41 -6.47
C LYS A 78 12.38 -1.76 -5.01
N ARG A 79 12.02 -0.76 -4.19
CA ARG A 79 11.71 -0.98 -2.77
C ARG A 79 10.35 -1.66 -2.59
N ALA A 80 9.37 -1.29 -3.41
CA ALA A 80 8.06 -1.95 -3.47
C ALA A 80 8.19 -3.42 -3.85
N GLU A 81 8.98 -3.77 -4.87
CA GLU A 81 9.29 -5.17 -5.20
C GLU A 81 9.92 -5.91 -4.02
N ALA A 82 10.87 -5.28 -3.31
CA ALA A 82 11.53 -5.89 -2.15
C ALA A 82 10.55 -6.15 -0.98
N ASP A 83 9.54 -5.28 -0.84
CA ASP A 83 8.45 -5.42 0.15
C ASP A 83 7.27 -6.27 -0.38
N GLY A 84 7.45 -6.92 -1.54
CA GLY A 84 6.52 -7.89 -2.10
C GLY A 84 5.26 -7.27 -2.70
N TYR A 85 5.33 -6.05 -3.21
CA TYR A 85 4.30 -5.47 -4.06
C TYR A 85 4.45 -5.97 -5.49
N THR A 86 3.33 -6.06 -6.22
CA THR A 86 3.39 -6.28 -7.67
C THR A 86 3.90 -5.00 -8.32
N VAL A 87 4.97 -5.13 -9.09
CA VAL A 87 5.50 -4.05 -9.91
C VAL A 87 5.69 -4.57 -11.32
N ASP A 88 5.05 -3.91 -12.28
CA ASP A 88 5.10 -4.30 -13.68
C ASP A 88 5.00 -3.08 -14.61
N ARG A 89 4.58 -3.30 -15.86
CA ARG A 89 4.39 -2.25 -16.87
C ARG A 89 2.93 -2.14 -17.31
N VAL A 90 1.99 -2.63 -16.49
CA VAL A 90 0.56 -2.64 -16.78
C VAL A 90 -0.12 -1.60 -15.91
N PRO A 91 -0.68 -0.52 -16.50
CA PRO A 91 -1.43 0.44 -15.72
C PRO A 91 -2.75 -0.16 -15.25
N GLU A 92 -3.15 0.18 -14.04
CA GLU A 92 -4.46 -0.12 -13.47
C GLU A 92 -4.96 1.13 -12.72
N GLU A 93 -6.28 1.31 -12.65
CA GLU A 93 -6.85 2.34 -11.79
C GLU A 93 -6.42 2.09 -10.34
N GLY A 94 -5.90 3.12 -9.70
CA GLY A 94 -5.32 3.05 -8.36
C GLY A 94 -3.87 2.56 -8.29
N ALA A 95 -3.26 2.21 -9.42
CA ALA A 95 -1.81 1.94 -9.47
C ALA A 95 -1.01 3.25 -9.35
N ILE A 96 0.26 3.10 -8.97
CA ILE A 96 1.21 4.20 -8.89
C ILE A 96 2.14 4.12 -10.09
N LEU A 97 2.08 5.13 -10.95
CA LEU A 97 3.07 5.36 -11.99
C LEU A 97 4.37 5.84 -11.35
N GLN A 98 5.48 5.21 -11.69
CA GLN A 98 6.81 5.55 -11.18
C GLN A 98 7.83 5.71 -12.31
N THR A 99 8.70 6.70 -12.18
CA THR A 99 9.90 6.85 -13.01
C THR A 99 11.10 7.30 -12.19
N SER A 100 12.30 6.90 -12.62
CA SER A 100 13.58 7.44 -12.13
C SER A 100 14.05 8.64 -12.94
N ARG A 101 13.25 9.16 -13.88
CA ARG A 101 13.59 10.39 -14.62
C ARG A 101 13.51 11.60 -13.67
N GLY A 102 14.50 12.48 -13.72
CA GLY A 102 14.66 13.61 -12.78
C GLY A 102 15.78 13.37 -11.78
N GLU A 103 16.05 14.33 -10.89
CA GLU A 103 17.12 14.20 -9.88
C GLU A 103 16.78 13.21 -8.77
N ILE A 104 15.49 13.09 -8.41
CA ILE A 104 14.97 12.21 -7.35
C ILE A 104 13.85 11.28 -7.83
N GLY A 105 13.66 11.19 -9.15
CA GLY A 105 12.53 10.48 -9.78
C GLY A 105 11.20 11.21 -9.64
N HIS A 106 10.13 10.55 -10.06
CA HIS A 106 8.75 11.06 -9.95
C HIS A 106 7.73 9.93 -9.81
N VAL A 107 6.66 10.19 -9.06
CA VAL A 107 5.50 9.28 -8.92
C VAL A 107 4.18 10.01 -9.14
N ALA A 108 3.20 9.31 -9.68
CA ALA A 108 1.85 9.80 -9.89
C ALA A 108 0.82 8.69 -9.63
N TYR A 109 -0.40 9.06 -9.24
CA TYR A 109 -1.50 8.13 -9.01
C TYR A 109 -2.34 7.97 -10.28
N VAL A 110 -2.61 6.74 -10.70
CA VAL A 110 -3.46 6.47 -11.87
C VAL A 110 -4.92 6.59 -11.47
N THR A 111 -5.62 7.60 -11.97
CA THR A 111 -7.03 7.87 -11.64
C THR A 111 -8.00 7.20 -12.60
N SER A 112 -7.58 6.90 -13.83
CA SER A 112 -8.36 6.08 -14.76
C SER A 112 -7.48 5.50 -15.87
N VAL A 113 -7.94 4.40 -16.46
CA VAL A 113 -7.29 3.72 -17.58
C VAL A 113 -8.28 3.55 -18.72
N THR A 114 -7.88 3.92 -19.93
CA THR A 114 -8.63 3.68 -21.17
C THR A 114 -7.81 2.80 -22.13
N GLU A 115 -8.34 2.48 -23.31
CA GLU A 115 -7.60 1.73 -24.33
C GLU A 115 -6.38 2.51 -24.86
N ASP A 116 -6.48 3.85 -24.92
CA ASP A 116 -5.51 4.71 -25.60
C ASP A 116 -4.69 5.61 -24.66
N SER A 117 -5.06 5.70 -23.38
CA SER A 117 -4.39 6.58 -22.42
C SER A 117 -4.67 6.20 -20.97
N ILE A 118 -3.91 6.81 -20.07
CA ILE A 118 -4.21 6.84 -18.64
C ILE A 118 -4.30 8.28 -18.16
N GLU A 119 -5.19 8.54 -17.21
CA GLU A 119 -5.23 9.79 -16.46
C GLU A 119 -4.50 9.60 -15.15
N ILE A 120 -3.72 10.61 -14.76
CA ILE A 120 -2.94 10.60 -13.53
C ILE A 120 -3.17 11.88 -12.72
N SER A 121 -3.10 11.75 -11.39
CA SER A 121 -3.01 12.85 -10.43
C SER A 121 -1.66 12.83 -9.74
N GLU A 122 -0.99 13.97 -9.69
CA GLU A 122 0.35 14.12 -9.11
C GLU A 122 0.51 15.48 -8.45
N MET A 123 1.60 15.67 -7.72
CA MET A 123 1.95 16.93 -7.09
C MET A 123 3.42 17.26 -7.37
N ASN A 124 3.76 18.56 -7.36
CA ASN A 124 5.12 19.04 -7.58
C ASN A 124 5.71 18.63 -8.94
N TYR A 125 4.86 18.59 -9.97
CA TYR A 125 5.36 18.46 -11.34
C TYR A 125 5.96 19.78 -11.84
N TYR A 126 5.38 20.92 -11.45
CA TYR A 126 5.91 22.26 -11.76
C TYR A 126 6.42 23.00 -10.51
N GLU A 127 5.64 23.02 -9.42
CA GLU A 127 6.06 23.61 -8.15
C GLU A 127 5.46 22.87 -6.92
N PRO A 128 6.11 22.92 -5.74
CA PRO A 128 5.63 22.22 -4.55
C PRO A 128 4.21 22.62 -4.17
N TYR A 129 3.44 21.66 -3.67
CA TYR A 129 2.00 21.81 -3.32
C TYR A 129 1.04 22.04 -4.50
N GLU A 130 1.53 22.18 -5.74
CA GLU A 130 0.65 22.22 -6.91
C GLU A 130 0.25 20.80 -7.30
N VAL A 131 -1.06 20.51 -7.23
CA VAL A 131 -1.64 19.28 -7.78
C VAL A 131 -1.95 19.48 -9.24
N THR A 132 -1.47 18.56 -10.08
CA THR A 132 -1.74 18.55 -11.51
C THR A 132 -2.39 17.24 -11.93
N GLU A 133 -3.30 17.34 -12.88
CA GLU A 133 -3.87 16.19 -13.59
C GLU A 133 -3.30 16.16 -15.01
N ARG A 134 -2.88 14.99 -15.48
CA ARG A 134 -2.33 14.82 -16.83
C ARG A 134 -2.80 13.53 -17.46
N THR A 135 -2.91 13.56 -18.78
CA THR A 135 -3.04 12.38 -19.62
C THR A 135 -1.65 11.87 -20.01
N VAL A 136 -1.45 10.56 -19.91
CA VAL A 136 -0.30 9.84 -20.49
C VAL A 136 -0.81 8.96 -21.61
N GLU A 137 -0.39 9.29 -22.83
CA GLU A 137 -0.78 8.57 -24.05
C GLU A 137 -0.22 7.14 -24.11
N ALA A 138 -0.91 6.24 -24.81
CA ALA A 138 -0.58 4.82 -24.94
C ALA A 138 0.89 4.56 -25.32
N GLU A 139 1.46 5.39 -26.18
CA GLU A 139 2.86 5.26 -26.61
C GLU A 139 3.87 5.43 -25.46
N ASN A 140 3.49 6.14 -24.41
CA ASN A 140 4.34 6.47 -23.26
C ASN A 140 4.05 5.58 -22.03
N ILE A 141 2.95 4.83 -22.00
CA ILE A 141 2.57 3.99 -20.84
C ILE A 141 3.70 3.02 -20.46
N ASN A 142 4.35 2.41 -21.46
CA ASN A 142 5.40 1.44 -21.21
C ASN A 142 6.73 2.05 -20.72
N ASP A 143 6.87 3.37 -20.68
CA ASP A 143 8.06 4.04 -20.15
C ASP A 143 8.15 3.99 -18.62
N TYR A 144 7.05 3.64 -17.95
CA TYR A 144 6.91 3.69 -16.51
C TYR A 144 6.89 2.31 -15.87
N HIS A 145 7.15 2.28 -14.56
CA HIS A 145 6.79 1.16 -13.71
C HIS A 145 5.46 1.45 -13.04
N TYR A 146 4.62 0.44 -12.90
CA TYR A 146 3.36 0.54 -12.15
C TYR A 146 3.48 -0.29 -10.90
N ILE A 147 3.36 0.36 -9.74
CA ILE A 147 3.32 -0.29 -8.43
C ILE A 147 1.85 -0.44 -8.08
N HIS A 148 1.42 -1.66 -7.79
CA HIS A 148 0.03 -1.97 -7.45
C HIS A 148 -0.13 -2.00 -5.93
N PRO A 149 -0.82 -1.02 -5.31
CA PRO A 149 -1.03 -1.00 -3.87
C PRO A 149 -1.74 -2.26 -3.37
N LYS A 150 -1.44 -2.65 -2.14
CA LYS A 150 -2.14 -3.75 -1.47
C LYS A 150 -3.40 -3.20 -0.80
N GLU A 151 -4.43 -4.02 -0.62
CA GLU A 151 -5.58 -3.62 0.18
C GLU A 151 -5.12 -3.27 1.60
N ASN A 152 -5.56 -2.13 2.14
CA ASN A 152 -5.33 -1.82 3.55
C ASN A 152 -6.19 -2.79 4.37
N PRO A 153 -5.61 -3.59 5.26
CA PRO A 153 -6.35 -4.60 5.98
C PRO A 153 -7.25 -4.03 7.10
N ARG A 154 -7.27 -2.71 7.30
CA ARG A 154 -8.25 -2.04 8.16
C ARG A 154 -9.65 -2.01 7.51
N PRO A 155 -10.72 -2.20 8.30
CA PRO A 155 -12.09 -2.05 7.80
C PRO A 155 -12.34 -0.65 7.23
N LYS A 156 -12.91 -0.59 6.01
CA LYS A 156 -13.17 0.64 5.23
C LYS A 156 -14.05 1.65 5.99
N ASP A 157 -14.88 1.17 6.91
CA ASP A 157 -15.80 1.95 7.74
C ASP A 157 -15.11 2.86 8.78
N THR A 158 -13.79 2.72 8.96
CA THR A 158 -13.00 3.51 9.93
C THR A 158 -12.20 4.65 9.31
N VAL A 159 -12.28 4.82 7.98
CA VAL A 159 -11.66 5.93 7.23
C VAL A 159 -12.69 7.05 7.14
N SER A 160 -12.79 7.88 8.19
CA SER A 160 -13.68 9.06 8.26
C SER A 160 -12.95 10.28 8.78
#